data_AF-A0A2N2S479-F1
#
_entry.id   AF-A0A2N2S479-F1
#
_cell.length_a   1.000
_cell.length_b   1.000
_cell.length_c   1.000
_cell.angle_alpha   90.00
_cell.angle_beta   90.00
_cell.angle_gamma   90.00
#
_symmetry.space_group_name_H-M   'P 1'
#
loop_
_entity.id
_entity.type
_entity.pdbx_description
1 polymer ?
#
loop_
_entity_poly.entity_id
_entity_poly.type
_entity_poly.pdbx_seq_one_letter_code
_entity_poly.pdbx_strand_id
1 'polypeptide(L)'
;IWLLLEAEFLAITLVLVYVGAVMVLFLFVVMMLDINLDKLREGFWKALPVALPIGGLMAVEMVMIVGMRNFGADKVLAPPARPADYSNTAELGRVLYTDYLLPFELASVVLLVAIVAAIALTLRSRKESKSMDPAKQVLVKKEDRLRIVKMDAMVEKTAEKIEKTTEGDK
;
A
#
# COMPACT_ATOMS: atom_id res chain seq x y z
N ILE A 1 11.65 22.54 10.44
CA ILE A 1 11.14 23.66 9.60
C ILE A 1 9.79 24.14 10.13
N TRP A 2 8.74 23.31 10.13
CA TRP A 2 7.40 23.73 10.58
C TRP A 2 7.33 24.22 12.04
N LEU A 3 8.09 23.62 12.96
CA LEU A 3 8.25 24.15 14.31
C LEU A 3 8.90 25.55 14.36
N LEU A 4 9.83 25.85 13.44
CA LEU A 4 10.48 27.17 13.36
C LEU A 4 9.54 28.23 12.76
N LEU A 5 8.49 27.80 12.04
CA LEU A 5 7.47 28.67 11.47
C LEU A 5 6.24 28.82 12.37
N GLU A 6 6.34 28.39 13.64
CA GLU A 6 5.22 28.41 14.60
C GLU A 6 3.97 27.70 14.03
N ALA A 7 4.17 26.55 13.40
CA ALA A 7 3.12 25.68 12.89
C ALA A 7 3.20 24.32 13.60
N GLU A 8 2.93 24.31 14.90
CA GLU A 8 3.13 23.16 15.78
C GLU A 8 2.24 21.96 15.42
N PHE A 9 0.97 22.20 15.10
CA PHE A 9 0.03 21.14 14.75
C PHE A 9 0.47 20.38 13.49
N LEU A 10 0.84 21.12 12.44
CA LEU A 10 1.30 20.54 11.18
C LEU A 10 2.60 19.77 11.38
N ALA A 11 3.54 20.31 12.17
CA ALA A 11 4.81 19.65 12.44
C ALA A 11 4.62 18.28 13.10
N ILE A 12 3.78 18.20 14.13
CA ILE A 12 3.50 16.94 14.85
C ILE A 12 2.76 15.97 13.94
N THR A 13 1.76 16.45 13.19
CA THR A 13 0.96 15.62 12.27
C THR A 13 1.81 15.01 11.16
N LEU A 14 2.77 15.76 10.61
CA LEU A 14 3.72 15.24 9.63
C LEU A 14 4.53 14.08 10.21
N VAL A 15 5.06 14.21 11.43
CA VAL A 15 5.80 13.10 12.05
C VAL A 15 4.87 11.91 12.28
N LEU A 16 3.68 12.11 12.83
CA LEU A 16 2.75 11.03 13.15
C LEU A 16 2.25 10.28 11.91
N VAL A 17 1.77 11.00 10.90
CA VAL A 17 1.12 10.39 9.73
C VAL A 17 2.15 10.02 8.67
N TYR A 18 3.01 10.96 8.26
CA TYR A 18 3.95 10.70 7.18
C TYR A 18 5.03 9.72 7.62
N VAL A 19 5.74 10.03 8.72
CA VAL A 19 6.80 9.14 9.21
C VAL A 19 6.23 7.93 9.94
N GLY A 20 5.24 8.12 10.81
CA GLY A 20 4.71 7.03 11.64
C GLY A 20 3.85 6.02 10.89
N ALA A 21 2.88 6.46 10.08
CA ALA A 21 1.98 5.55 9.38
C ALA A 21 2.46 5.19 7.97
N VAL A 22 2.72 6.19 7.12
CA VAL A 22 3.00 5.98 5.69
C VAL A 22 4.37 5.37 5.46
N MET A 23 5.43 5.95 6.01
CA MET A 23 6.79 5.41 5.83
C MET A 23 6.93 4.02 6.42
N VAL A 24 6.37 3.76 7.61
CA VAL A 24 6.41 2.41 8.21
C VAL A 24 5.68 1.38 7.36
N LEU A 25 4.48 1.70 6.85
CA LEU A 25 3.76 0.82 5.93
C LEU A 25 4.58 0.56 4.66
N PHE A 26 5.20 1.59 4.11
CA PHE A 26 6.05 1.46 2.93
C PHE A 26 7.27 0.57 3.20
N LEU A 27 7.92 0.71 4.36
CA LEU A 27 9.04 -0.15 4.76
C LEU A 27 8.61 -1.63 4.86
N PHE A 28 7.42 -1.93 5.41
CA PHE A 28 6.88 -3.29 5.39
C PHE A 28 6.71 -3.82 3.96
N VAL A 29 6.15 -3.01 3.06
CA VAL A 29 5.94 -3.40 1.66
C VAL A 29 7.26 -3.65 0.93
N VAL A 30 8.22 -2.74 1.07
CA VAL A 30 9.54 -2.88 0.41
C VAL A 30 10.31 -4.08 0.96
N MET A 31 10.24 -4.36 2.26
CA MET A 31 10.91 -5.52 2.83
C MET A 31 10.28 -6.86 2.41
N MET A 32 8.97 -6.89 2.19
CA MET A 32 8.29 -8.09 1.70
C MET A 32 8.48 -8.31 0.19
N LEU A 33 8.76 -7.25 -0.58
CA LEU A 33 8.90 -7.32 -2.03
C LEU A 33 10.36 -7.49 -2.42
N ASP A 34 10.66 -8.59 -3.12
CA ASP A 34 11.99 -8.79 -3.73
C ASP A 34 12.09 -7.98 -5.03
N ILE A 35 12.65 -6.78 -4.95
CA ILE A 35 12.79 -5.85 -6.08
C ILE A 35 14.12 -6.10 -6.79
N ASN A 36 14.08 -6.51 -8.06
CA ASN A 36 15.28 -6.66 -8.89
C ASN A 36 15.77 -5.28 -9.39
N LEU A 37 16.80 -4.75 -8.73
CA LEU A 37 17.40 -3.44 -9.05
C LEU A 37 18.18 -3.43 -10.38
N ASP A 38 18.62 -4.59 -10.85
CA ASP A 38 19.43 -4.70 -12.08
C ASP A 38 18.58 -4.42 -13.32
N LYS A 39 17.36 -4.96 -13.37
CA LYS A 39 16.37 -4.63 -14.41
C LYS A 39 15.93 -3.16 -14.37
N LEU A 40 15.93 -2.52 -13.20
CA LEU A 40 15.61 -1.09 -13.08
C LEU A 40 16.69 -0.20 -13.71
N ARG A 41 17.94 -0.67 -13.73
CA ARG A 41 19.07 0.05 -14.32
C ARG A 41 19.21 -0.18 -15.83
N GLU A 42 18.62 -1.24 -16.36
CA GLU A 42 18.54 -1.49 -17.80
C GLU A 42 17.75 -0.39 -18.50
N GLY A 43 18.46 0.51 -19.19
CA GLY A 43 17.87 1.62 -19.96
C GLY A 43 18.07 3.00 -19.36
N PHE A 44 18.56 3.12 -18.11
CA PHE A 44 18.91 4.42 -17.51
C PHE A 44 19.89 5.20 -18.38
N TRP A 45 20.97 4.54 -18.83
CA TRP A 45 21.98 5.13 -19.69
C TRP A 45 21.47 5.50 -21.09
N LYS A 46 20.41 4.84 -21.58
CA LYS A 46 19.78 5.15 -22.86
C LYS A 46 18.86 6.37 -22.77
N ALA A 47 18.20 6.57 -21.63
CA ALA A 47 17.30 7.70 -21.37
C ALA A 47 18.05 8.97 -20.91
N LEU A 48 19.24 8.84 -20.32
CA LEU A 48 20.06 9.93 -19.81
C LEU A 48 20.28 11.10 -20.81
N PRO A 49 20.68 10.88 -22.08
CA PRO A 49 20.94 11.98 -23.01
C PRO A 49 19.70 12.82 -23.34
N VAL A 50 18.49 12.28 -23.18
CA VAL A 50 17.23 13.03 -23.34
C VAL A 50 16.78 13.64 -22.01
N ALA A 51 16.97 12.94 -20.90
CA ALA A 51 16.60 13.42 -19.57
C ALA A 51 17.50 14.58 -19.11
N LEU A 52 18.77 14.62 -19.51
CA LEU A 52 19.74 15.64 -19.12
C LEU A 52 19.35 17.06 -19.57
N PRO A 53 19.03 17.33 -20.85
CA PRO A 53 18.61 18.68 -21.26
C PRO A 53 17.28 19.10 -20.63
N ILE A 54 16.33 18.16 -20.45
CA ILE A 54 15.04 18.45 -19.82
C ILE A 54 15.23 18.79 -18.33
N GLY A 55 15.98 17.96 -17.60
CA GLY A 55 16.31 18.19 -16.19
C GLY A 55 17.14 19.46 -16.00
N GLY A 56 18.06 19.75 -16.93
CA GLY A 56 18.84 20.98 -16.95
C GLY A 56 17.97 22.21 -17.17
N LEU A 57 17.04 22.15 -18.12
CA LEU A 57 16.06 23.22 -18.36
C LEU A 57 15.20 23.46 -17.12
N MET A 58 14.66 22.40 -16.52
CA MET A 58 13.87 22.50 -15.28
C MET A 58 14.70 23.10 -14.13
N ALA A 59 15.96 22.71 -13.98
CA ALA A 59 16.84 23.28 -12.96
C ALA A 59 17.11 24.77 -13.20
N VAL A 60 17.36 25.17 -14.46
CA VAL A 60 17.55 26.57 -14.84
C VAL A 60 16.29 27.39 -14.57
N GLU A 61 15.11 26.87 -14.93
CA GLU A 61 13.83 27.53 -14.61
C GLU A 61 13.63 27.67 -13.10
N MET A 62 13.92 26.61 -12.33
CA MET A 62 13.81 26.63 -10.87
C MET A 62 14.73 27.69 -10.26
N VAL A 63 15.98 27.80 -10.73
CA VAL A 63 16.94 28.81 -10.27
C VAL A 63 16.54 30.22 -10.72
N MET A 64 15.99 30.40 -11.92
CA MET A 64 15.50 31.71 -12.35
C MET A 64 14.26 32.17 -11.58
N ILE A 65 13.37 31.24 -11.20
CA ILE A 65 12.14 31.52 -10.44
C ILE A 65 12.46 31.75 -8.96
N VAL A 66 13.23 30.86 -8.33
CA VAL A 66 13.51 30.86 -6.88
C VAL A 66 14.75 31.71 -6.53
N GLY A 67 15.54 32.09 -7.53
CA GLY A 67 16.78 32.84 -7.33
C GLY A 67 16.60 34.17 -6.59
N MET A 68 17.71 34.66 -6.03
CA MET A 68 17.77 35.85 -5.15
C MET A 68 17.12 37.11 -5.74
N ARG A 69 16.94 37.20 -7.05
CA ARG A 69 16.23 38.31 -7.70
C ARG A 69 14.74 38.38 -7.33
N ASN A 70 14.12 37.23 -7.07
CA ASN A 70 12.69 37.12 -6.76
C ASN A 70 12.43 36.90 -5.26
N PHE A 71 13.32 36.19 -4.55
CA PHE A 71 13.18 35.83 -3.13
C PHE A 71 14.31 36.38 -2.24
N GLY A 72 14.89 37.53 -2.57
CA GLY A 72 15.86 38.20 -1.70
C GLY A 72 15.29 38.45 -0.30
N ALA A 73 16.13 38.39 0.74
CA ALA A 73 15.74 38.58 2.14
C ALA A 73 15.00 39.91 2.38
N ASP A 74 15.24 40.90 1.51
CA ASP A 74 14.61 42.22 1.52
C ASP A 74 13.13 42.20 1.08
N LYS A 75 12.70 41.15 0.38
CA LYS A 75 11.33 40.98 -0.14
C LYS A 75 10.48 40.00 0.67
N VAL A 76 11.11 39.19 1.53
CA VAL A 76 10.41 38.23 2.39
C VAL A 76 10.15 38.92 3.72
N LEU A 77 8.97 39.55 3.83
CA LEU A 77 8.49 40.08 5.10
C LEU A 77 8.43 38.93 6.11
N ALA A 78 9.09 39.10 7.25
CA ALA A 78 8.93 38.18 8.37
C ALA A 78 7.43 38.07 8.71
N PRO A 79 6.94 36.86 9.04
CA PRO A 79 5.56 36.69 9.47
C PRO A 79 5.26 37.68 10.61
N PRO A 80 4.10 38.35 10.59
CA PRO A 80 3.74 39.28 11.67
C PRO A 80 3.75 38.53 13.00
N ALA A 81 4.38 39.16 14.01
CA ALA A 81 4.47 38.58 15.34
C ALA A 81 3.07 38.28 15.87
N ARG A 82 2.85 37.03 16.27
CA ARG A 82 1.56 36.57 16.80
C ARG A 82 1.49 36.86 18.30
N PRO A 83 0.28 37.14 18.84
CA PRO A 83 0.11 37.35 20.28
C PRO A 83 0.46 36.07 21.06
N ALA A 84 0.90 36.24 22.32
CA ALA A 84 1.34 35.11 23.16
C ALA A 84 0.26 34.04 23.40
N ASP A 85 -1.02 34.42 23.33
CA ASP A 85 -2.17 33.53 23.49
C ASP A 85 -2.60 32.86 22.17
N TYR A 86 -1.85 33.04 21.08
CA TYR A 86 -2.16 32.44 19.79
C TYR A 86 -1.99 30.92 19.83
N SER A 87 -3.03 30.19 19.43
CA SER A 87 -2.97 28.75 19.24
C SER A 87 -3.19 28.41 17.76
N ASN A 88 -2.17 27.85 17.10
CA ASN A 88 -2.27 27.40 15.72
C ASN A 88 -3.35 26.32 15.56
N THR A 89 -3.44 25.42 16.55
CA THR A 89 -4.40 24.31 16.55
C THR A 89 -5.84 24.81 16.62
N ALA A 90 -6.12 25.80 17.48
CA ALA A 90 -7.47 26.35 17.62
C ALA A 90 -7.92 27.09 16.36
N GLU A 91 -7.05 27.91 15.77
CA GLU A 91 -7.38 28.67 14.56
C GLU A 91 -7.54 27.75 13.35
N LEU A 92 -6.70 26.72 13.22
CA LEU A 92 -6.85 25.71 12.19
C LEU A 92 -8.18 24.96 12.34
N GLY A 93 -8.54 24.58 13.56
CA GLY A 93 -9.83 23.95 13.86
C GLY A 93 -11.00 24.85 13.45
N ARG A 94 -10.95 26.14 13.78
CA ARG A 94 -11.98 27.12 13.40
C ARG A 94 -12.18 27.12 11.89
N VAL A 95 -11.12 27.34 11.13
CA VAL A 95 -11.17 27.44 9.66
C VAL A 95 -11.59 26.11 9.01
N LEU A 96 -11.16 24.97 9.56
CA LEU A 96 -11.53 23.64 9.07
C LEU A 96 -13.02 23.36 9.23
N TYR A 97 -13.61 23.76 10.36
CA TYR A 97 -15.02 23.50 10.66
C TYR A 97 -15.98 24.62 10.23
N THR A 98 -15.48 25.81 9.84
CA THR A 98 -16.32 26.88 9.28
C THR A 98 -16.23 26.95 7.77
N ASP A 99 -15.03 27.15 7.23
CA ASP A 99 -14.84 27.53 5.83
C ASP A 99 -14.57 26.30 4.95
N TYR A 100 -13.88 25.30 5.50
CA TYR A 100 -13.49 24.07 4.79
C TYR A 100 -14.26 22.82 5.24
N LEU A 101 -15.48 23.01 5.75
CA LEU A 101 -16.32 21.90 6.22
C LEU A 101 -16.57 20.86 5.11
N LEU A 102 -16.85 21.30 3.88
CA LEU A 102 -17.13 20.40 2.75
C LEU A 102 -15.89 19.56 2.34
N PRO A 103 -14.70 20.15 2.11
CA PRO A 103 -13.48 19.37 1.89
C PRO A 103 -13.14 18.41 3.04
N PHE A 104 -13.38 18.83 4.30
CA PHE A 104 -13.15 17.97 5.46
C PHE A 104 -14.05 16.74 5.44
N GLU A 105 -15.34 16.92 5.17
CA GLU A 105 -16.30 15.82 5.04
C GLU A 105 -15.91 14.88 3.89
N LEU A 106 -15.53 15.43 2.74
CA LEU A 106 -15.06 14.64 1.60
C LEU A 106 -13.82 13.82 1.94
N ALA A 107 -12.87 14.39 2.69
CA ALA A 107 -11.68 13.67 3.16
C ALA A 107 -12.06 12.49 4.09
N SER A 108 -13.07 12.65 4.94
CA SER A 108 -13.57 11.57 5.80
C SER A 108 -14.16 10.41 4.98
N VAL A 109 -14.90 10.72 3.92
CA VAL A 109 -15.45 9.71 2.99
C VAL A 109 -14.34 9.01 2.23
N VAL A 110 -13.32 9.75 1.77
CA VAL A 110 -12.13 9.16 1.11
C VAL A 110 -11.43 8.19 2.06
N LEU A 111 -11.27 8.54 3.34
CA LEU A 111 -10.65 7.66 4.33
C LEU A 111 -11.49 6.40 4.58
N LEU A 112 -12.82 6.54 4.67
CA LEU A 112 -13.74 5.41 4.77
C LEU A 112 -13.58 4.46 3.57
N VAL A 113 -13.61 5.01 2.35
CA VAL A 113 -13.44 4.24 1.11
C VAL A 113 -12.08 3.55 1.08
N ALA A 114 -11.01 4.22 1.52
CA ALA A 114 -9.67 3.64 1.58
C ALA A 114 -9.62 2.41 2.50
N ILE A 115 -10.25 2.46 3.68
CA ILE A 115 -10.32 1.31 4.60
C ILE A 115 -11.11 0.16 3.97
N VAL A 116 -12.29 0.45 3.41
CA VAL A 116 -13.13 -0.56 2.74
C VAL A 116 -12.37 -1.22 1.59
N ALA A 117 -11.70 -0.42 0.75
CA ALA A 117 -10.90 -0.92 -0.36
C ALA A 117 -9.71 -1.77 0.11
N ALA A 118 -8.98 -1.33 1.14
CA ALA A 118 -7.87 -2.09 1.70
C ALA A 118 -8.31 -3.46 2.26
N ILE A 119 -9.43 -3.50 2.99
CA ILE A 119 -9.99 -4.76 3.50
C ILE A 119 -10.45 -5.64 2.33
N ALA A 120 -11.21 -5.09 1.38
CA ALA A 120 -11.72 -5.84 0.23
C ALA A 120 -10.59 -6.45 -0.61
N LEU A 121 -9.48 -5.74 -0.79
CA LEU A 121 -8.31 -6.21 -1.53
C LEU A 121 -7.51 -7.28 -0.77
N THR A 122 -7.43 -7.18 0.56
CA THR A 122 -6.63 -8.10 1.39
C THR A 122 -7.41 -9.33 1.86
N LEU A 123 -8.75 -9.30 1.79
CA LEU A 123 -9.62 -10.39 2.20
C LEU A 123 -9.51 -11.57 1.23
N ARG A 124 -8.58 -12.48 1.52
CA ARG A 124 -8.39 -13.70 0.74
C ARG A 124 -9.36 -14.79 1.20
N SER A 125 -10.25 -15.23 0.31
CA SER A 125 -11.07 -16.41 0.55
C SER A 125 -10.20 -17.67 0.66
N ARG A 126 -10.35 -18.42 1.75
CA ARG A 126 -9.64 -19.69 1.97
C ARG A 126 -10.27 -20.76 1.08
N LYS A 127 -9.53 -21.22 0.06
CA LYS A 127 -9.97 -22.25 -0.90
C LYS A 127 -10.36 -23.59 -0.25
N GLU A 128 -9.85 -23.86 0.97
CA GLU A 128 -10.14 -25.03 1.80
C GLU A 128 -11.41 -24.89 2.67
N SER A 129 -12.07 -23.73 2.65
CA SER A 129 -13.33 -23.56 3.38
C SER A 129 -14.41 -24.41 2.69
N LYS A 130 -14.76 -25.54 3.31
CA LYS A 130 -15.97 -26.30 2.94
C LYS A 130 -17.21 -25.51 3.40
N SER A 131 -17.41 -24.35 2.80
CA SER A 131 -18.61 -23.55 2.98
C SER A 131 -19.80 -24.31 2.43
N MET A 132 -20.74 -24.63 3.29
CA MET A 132 -21.96 -25.34 2.92
C MET A 132 -23.03 -24.33 2.56
N ASP A 133 -23.57 -24.44 1.35
CA ASP A 133 -24.69 -23.60 0.89
C ASP A 133 -26.02 -24.29 1.22
N PRO A 134 -26.80 -23.79 2.20
CA PRO A 134 -28.04 -24.44 2.62
C PRO A 134 -29.08 -24.52 1.50
N ALA A 135 -29.10 -23.52 0.59
CA ALA A 135 -30.04 -23.53 -0.52
C ALA A 135 -29.74 -24.69 -1.48
N LYS A 136 -28.46 -24.95 -1.74
CA LYS A 136 -28.03 -26.13 -2.51
C LYS A 136 -28.35 -27.44 -1.81
N GLN A 137 -28.39 -27.49 -0.48
CA GLN A 137 -28.75 -28.70 0.27
C GLN A 137 -30.25 -28.99 0.26
N VAL A 138 -31.10 -27.95 0.28
CA VAL A 138 -32.56 -28.10 0.25
C VAL A 138 -33.06 -28.49 -1.14
N LEU A 139 -32.41 -27.99 -2.20
CA LEU A 139 -32.80 -28.24 -3.59
C LEU A 139 -32.30 -29.57 -4.18
N VAL A 140 -31.62 -30.41 -3.40
CA VAL A 140 -31.05 -31.70 -3.85
C VAL A 140 -32.14 -32.66 -4.28
N LYS A 141 -32.09 -33.14 -5.52
CA LYS A 141 -33.00 -34.18 -6.03
C LYS A 141 -32.45 -35.58 -5.75
N LYS A 142 -33.29 -36.61 -5.89
CA LYS A 142 -32.90 -38.01 -5.65
C LYS A 142 -31.68 -38.43 -6.49
N GLU A 143 -31.61 -37.92 -7.72
CA GLU A 143 -30.53 -38.18 -8.69
C GLU A 143 -29.17 -37.63 -8.24
N ASP A 144 -29.15 -36.52 -7.48
CA ASP A 144 -27.94 -35.82 -7.07
C ASP A 144 -27.25 -36.44 -5.84
N ARG A 145 -27.91 -37.40 -5.16
CA ARG A 145 -27.43 -37.96 -3.89
C ARG A 145 -26.42 -39.09 -4.05
N LEU A 146 -26.30 -39.68 -5.24
CA LEU A 146 -25.50 -40.87 -5.49
C LEU A 146 -24.53 -40.62 -6.64
N ARG A 147 -23.23 -40.76 -6.36
CA ARG A 147 -22.18 -40.77 -7.37
C ARG A 147 -21.49 -42.13 -7.35
N ILE A 148 -21.74 -42.94 -8.37
CA ILE A 148 -21.03 -44.22 -8.55
C ILE A 148 -19.63 -43.90 -9.06
N VAL A 149 -18.62 -44.03 -8.19
CA VAL A 149 -17.21 -43.88 -8.56
C VAL A 149 -16.66 -45.26 -8.83
N LYS A 150 -16.28 -45.54 -10.08
CA LYS A 150 -15.48 -46.72 -10.39
C LYS A 150 -14.09 -46.49 -9.80
N MET A 151 -13.69 -47.35 -8.87
CA MET A 151 -12.33 -47.39 -8.33
C MET A 151 -11.69 -48.68 -8.79
N ASP A 152 -10.45 -48.58 -9.27
CA ASP A 152 -9.64 -49.75 -9.57
C ASP A 152 -9.37 -50.52 -8.27
N ALA A 153 -9.45 -51.85 -8.36
CA ALA A 153 -9.16 -52.70 -7.22
C ALA A 153 -7.70 -52.49 -6.81
N MET A 154 -7.48 -51.96 -5.59
CA MET A 154 -6.14 -51.87 -5.01
C MET A 154 -5.71 -53.29 -4.63
N VAL A 155 -5.03 -53.96 -5.55
CA VAL A 155 -4.31 -55.20 -5.26
C VAL A 155 -3.07 -54.82 -4.47
N GLU A 156 -3.09 -55.10 -3.17
CA GLU A 156 -1.93 -54.90 -2.30
C GLU A 156 -0.77 -55.76 -2.83
N LYS A 157 0.27 -55.09 -3.34
CA LYS A 157 1.45 -55.71 -3.97
C LYS A 157 2.41 -56.33 -2.93
N THR A 158 1.88 -57.01 -1.91
CA THR A 158 2.67 -57.53 -0.78
C THR A 158 3.17 -58.96 -1.01
N ALA A 159 2.63 -59.74 -1.96
CA ALA A 159 3.05 -61.14 -2.11
C ALA A 159 4.21 -61.40 -3.10
N GLU A 160 4.40 -60.57 -4.14
CA GLU A 160 5.28 -60.93 -5.26
C GLU A 160 6.78 -60.60 -5.04
N LYS A 161 7.12 -59.84 -3.98
CA LYS A 161 8.51 -59.52 -3.65
C LYS A 161 9.17 -60.51 -2.68
N ILE A 162 8.40 -61.35 -1.99
CA ILE A 162 8.95 -62.31 -1.03
C ILE A 162 9.47 -63.57 -1.75
N GLU A 163 8.81 -64.01 -2.82
CA GLU A 163 9.19 -65.26 -3.53
C GLU A 163 10.49 -65.13 -4.35
N LYS A 164 10.74 -63.98 -5.00
CA LYS A 164 11.97 -63.76 -5.78
C LYS A 164 13.24 -63.56 -4.96
N THR A 165 13.15 -63.43 -3.63
CA THR A 165 14.33 -63.31 -2.76
C THR A 165 14.78 -64.65 -2.17
N THR A 166 13.96 -65.70 -2.29
CA THR A 166 14.26 -67.06 -1.76
C THR A 166 14.68 -68.08 -2.81
N GLU A 167 14.49 -67.83 -4.11
CA GLU A 167 14.90 -68.73 -5.19
C GLU A 167 16.26 -68.38 -5.84
N GLY A 168 16.89 -67.27 -5.44
CA GLY A 168 18.19 -66.83 -5.97
C GLY A 168 19.42 -67.26 -5.17
N ASP A 169 19.26 -68.09 -4.13
CA ASP A 169 20.35 -68.52 -3.24
C ASP A 169 20.45 -70.05 -3.13
N LYS A 170 20.54 -70.71 -4.28
CA LYS A 170 21.05 -72.08 -4.45
C LYS A 170 21.92 -72.19 -5.70
#